data_AF-A0A1H4EIT8-F1
#
_entry.id   AF-A0A1H4EIT8-F1
#
_cell.length_a   1.000
_cell.length_b   1.000
_cell.length_c   1.000
_cell.angle_alpha   90.00
_cell.angle_beta   90.00
_cell.angle_gamma   90.00
#
_symmetry.space_group_name_H-M   'P 1'
#
loop_
_entity.id
_entity.type
_entity.pdbx_description
1 polymer ?
#
loop_
_entity_poly.entity_id
_entity_poly.type
_entity_poly.pdbx_seq_one_letter_code
_entity_poly.pdbx_strand_id
1 'polypeptide(L)'
;MTTISDYFEEAWLAQAAYAIGLEQNWFGGGTEEFPSLYAQKLIDGGMSKLQAIAFANEYTVVEQYTDPESGFSGTVFKDSFGQIFMAMRGTEPLSVFNDWPTNITKGTDLFIDFAIALF
;
A
#
# COMPACT_ATOMS: atom_id res chain seq x y z
N MET A 1 18.10 1.78 15.04
CA MET A 1 18.85 1.11 13.97
C MET A 1 17.81 0.29 13.25
N THR A 2 17.50 0.61 11.99
CA THR A 2 16.49 -0.12 11.22
C THR A 2 16.91 -1.57 11.07
N THR A 3 16.02 -2.49 11.45
CA THR A 3 16.25 -3.92 11.35
C THR A 3 15.78 -4.47 10.01
N ILE A 4 16.16 -5.71 9.69
CA ILE A 4 15.60 -6.42 8.53
C ILE A 4 14.08 -6.62 8.68
N SER A 5 13.58 -6.69 9.91
CA SER A 5 12.14 -6.77 10.18
C SER A 5 11.43 -5.50 9.71
N ASP A 6 12.00 -4.34 10.05
CA ASP A 6 11.41 -3.04 9.72
C ASP A 6 11.28 -2.88 8.19
N TYR A 7 12.33 -3.24 7.43
CA TYR A 7 12.26 -3.22 5.96
C TYR A 7 11.25 -4.20 5.39
N PHE A 8 11.08 -5.37 6.04
CA PHE A 8 10.07 -6.33 5.61
C PHE A 8 8.66 -5.80 5.85
N GLU A 9 8.40 -5.18 6.99
CA GLU A 9 7.11 -4.57 7.33
C GLU A 9 6.76 -3.42 6.37
N GLU A 10 7.72 -2.52 6.12
CA GLU A 10 7.56 -1.43 5.15
C GLU A 10 7.26 -1.94 3.74
N ALA A 11 8.00 -2.96 3.27
CA ALA A 11 7.76 -3.57 1.96
C ALA A 11 6.38 -4.25 1.90
N TRP A 12 5.95 -4.86 3.00
CA TRP A 12 4.65 -5.52 3.08
C TRP A 12 3.48 -4.53 3.05
N LEU A 13 3.60 -3.41 3.75
CA LEU A 13 2.67 -2.28 3.70
C LEU A 13 2.64 -1.62 2.31
N ALA A 14 3.81 -1.43 1.69
CA ALA A 14 3.92 -0.89 0.34
C ALA A 14 3.20 -1.79 -0.69
N GLN A 15 3.37 -3.11 -0.58
CA GLN A 15 2.63 -4.06 -1.43
C GLN A 15 1.12 -3.99 -1.18
N ALA A 16 0.68 -3.79 0.07
CA ALA A 16 -0.76 -3.67 0.39
C ALA A 16 -1.41 -2.43 -0.23
N ALA A 17 -0.64 -1.34 -0.41
CA ALA A 17 -1.13 -0.14 -1.09
C ALA A 17 -1.53 -0.37 -2.55
N TYR A 18 -1.12 -1.49 -3.15
CA TYR A 18 -1.53 -1.87 -4.51
C TYR A 18 -2.94 -2.42 -4.61
N ALA A 19 -3.54 -2.86 -3.50
CA ALA A 19 -4.92 -3.28 -3.48
C ALA A 19 -5.86 -2.08 -3.70
N ILE A 20 -6.89 -2.26 -4.53
CA ILE A 20 -7.85 -1.19 -4.88
C ILE A 20 -9.21 -1.48 -4.25
N GLY A 21 -9.83 -0.44 -3.71
CA GLY A 21 -11.18 -0.49 -3.15
C GLY A 21 -11.20 -1.17 -1.78
N LEU A 22 -10.20 -0.87 -0.95
CA LEU A 22 -10.18 -1.20 0.45
C LEU A 22 -11.09 -0.20 1.19
N GLU A 23 -12.09 -0.70 1.90
CA GLU A 23 -12.98 0.17 2.69
C GLU A 23 -12.49 0.30 4.13
N GLN A 24 -12.97 1.35 4.81
CA GLN A 24 -12.69 1.59 6.22
C GLN A 24 -13.16 0.43 7.11
N ASN A 25 -12.35 0.09 8.12
CA ASN A 25 -12.53 -1.04 9.04
C ASN A 25 -12.52 -2.41 8.36
N TRP A 26 -12.04 -2.51 7.12
CA TRP A 26 -11.65 -3.81 6.58
C TRP A 26 -10.43 -4.32 7.33
N PHE A 27 -10.39 -5.64 7.54
CA PHE A 27 -9.39 -6.34 8.34
C PHE A 27 -9.48 -6.03 9.85
N GLY A 28 -8.71 -6.73 10.69
CA GLY A 28 -8.79 -6.59 12.16
C GLY A 28 -9.24 -7.84 12.92
N GLY A 29 -8.91 -9.02 12.40
CA GLY A 29 -8.83 -10.25 13.18
C GLY A 29 -10.11 -10.61 13.95
N GLY A 30 -11.21 -10.90 13.25
CA GLY A 30 -12.42 -11.35 13.94
C GLY A 30 -13.46 -11.93 13.00
N THR A 31 -13.73 -13.22 13.19
CA THR A 31 -14.86 -14.04 12.69
C THR A 31 -14.65 -14.82 11.39
N GLU A 32 -15.16 -16.05 11.43
CA GLU A 32 -14.82 -17.22 10.60
C GLU A 32 -15.27 -17.14 9.12
N GLU A 33 -15.93 -16.05 8.71
CA GLU A 33 -16.36 -15.80 7.31
C GLU A 33 -15.35 -14.97 6.48
N PHE A 34 -14.24 -14.52 7.08
CA PHE A 34 -13.43 -13.41 6.57
C PHE A 34 -12.39 -13.61 5.44
N PRO A 35 -11.91 -14.78 4.98
CA PRO A 35 -10.67 -14.78 4.20
C PRO A 35 -10.83 -14.83 2.67
N SER A 36 -12.04 -14.81 2.09
CA SER A 36 -12.16 -14.93 0.63
C SER A 36 -12.16 -13.58 -0.09
N LEU A 37 -13.08 -12.68 0.24
CA LEU A 37 -13.25 -11.44 -0.54
C LEU A 37 -12.19 -10.37 -0.21
N TYR A 38 -11.87 -10.18 1.08
CA TYR A 38 -10.91 -9.15 1.50
C TYR A 38 -9.46 -9.53 1.16
N ALA A 39 -9.09 -10.80 1.37
CA ALA A 39 -7.80 -11.30 0.95
C ALA A 39 -7.66 -11.28 -0.58
N GLN A 40 -8.76 -11.44 -1.33
CA GLN A 40 -8.71 -11.35 -2.80
C GLN A 40 -8.22 -9.99 -3.27
N LYS A 41 -8.62 -8.88 -2.63
CA LYS A 41 -8.12 -7.55 -3.00
C LYS A 41 -6.62 -7.38 -2.77
N LEU A 42 -6.09 -7.94 -1.69
CA LEU A 42 -4.65 -7.97 -1.42
C LEU A 42 -3.90 -8.90 -2.40
N ILE A 43 -4.53 -10.02 -2.77
CA ILE A 43 -3.99 -10.95 -3.78
C ILE A 43 -3.97 -10.29 -5.16
N ASP A 44 -5.02 -9.58 -5.55
CA ASP A 44 -5.10 -8.79 -6.78
C ASP A 44 -4.04 -7.68 -6.78
N GLY A 45 -3.70 -7.15 -5.58
CA GLY A 45 -2.58 -6.25 -5.36
C GLY A 45 -1.20 -6.92 -5.37
N GLY A 46 -1.10 -8.23 -5.61
CA GLY A 46 0.17 -8.96 -5.78
C GLY A 46 0.63 -9.77 -4.56
N MET A 47 -0.12 -9.80 -3.45
CA MET A 47 0.23 -10.65 -2.31
C MET A 47 -0.06 -12.13 -2.56
N SER A 48 0.74 -13.03 -1.98
CA SER A 48 0.33 -14.43 -1.89
C SER A 48 -0.86 -14.58 -0.94
N LYS A 49 -1.66 -15.64 -1.12
CA LYS A 49 -2.82 -15.92 -0.26
C LYS A 49 -2.46 -15.96 1.24
N LEU A 50 -1.33 -16.56 1.59
CA LEU A 50 -0.89 -16.65 2.99
C LEU A 50 -0.45 -15.27 3.54
N GLN A 51 0.24 -14.46 2.73
CA GLN A 51 0.60 -13.10 3.10
C GLN A 51 -0.63 -12.21 3.25
N ALA A 52 -1.61 -12.30 2.35
CA ALA A 52 -2.85 -11.54 2.43
C ALA A 52 -3.63 -11.87 3.71
N ILE A 53 -3.71 -13.15 4.08
CA ILE A 53 -4.38 -13.59 5.33
C ILE A 53 -3.61 -13.07 6.55
N ALA A 54 -2.29 -13.22 6.57
CA ALA A 54 -1.47 -12.72 7.69
C ALA A 54 -1.59 -11.20 7.83
N PHE A 55 -1.60 -10.46 6.72
CA PHE A 55 -1.72 -9.01 6.71
C PHE A 55 -3.09 -8.56 7.23
N ALA A 56 -4.15 -9.20 6.76
CA ALA A 56 -5.53 -8.95 7.19
C ALA A 56 -5.79 -9.26 8.67
N ASN A 57 -4.95 -10.09 9.29
CA ASN A 57 -5.04 -10.37 10.72
C ASN A 57 -4.28 -9.35 11.57
N GLU A 58 -3.22 -8.75 11.02
CA GLU A 58 -2.35 -7.83 11.75
C GLU A 58 -2.78 -6.37 11.64
N TYR A 59 -3.27 -5.97 10.45
CA TYR A 59 -3.58 -4.59 10.14
C TYR A 59 -5.08 -4.39 9.92
N THR A 60 -5.57 -3.18 10.17
CA THR A 60 -6.91 -2.70 9.82
C THR A 60 -6.79 -1.49 8.90
N VAL A 61 -7.64 -1.41 7.89
CA VAL A 61 -7.75 -0.23 7.03
C VAL A 61 -8.47 0.88 7.78
N VAL A 62 -7.81 2.02 7.92
CA VAL A 62 -8.42 3.23 8.48
C VAL A 62 -9.11 4.01 7.38
N GLU A 63 -8.43 4.20 6.25
CA GLU A 63 -8.92 4.95 5.10
C GLU A 63 -8.12 4.54 3.85
N GLN A 64 -8.75 4.55 2.68
CA GLN A 64 -8.05 4.46 1.40
C GLN A 64 -8.51 5.57 0.47
N TYR A 65 -7.53 6.26 -0.11
CA TYR A 65 -7.73 7.17 -1.21
C TYR A 65 -7.11 6.59 -2.48
N THR A 66 -7.90 6.50 -3.55
CA THR A 66 -7.41 6.11 -4.88
C THR A 66 -7.86 7.16 -5.88
N ASP A 67 -6.91 7.78 -6.56
CA ASP A 67 -7.19 8.68 -7.66
C ASP A 67 -7.17 7.89 -8.99
N PRO A 68 -8.32 7.77 -9.68
CA PRO A 68 -8.39 7.05 -10.95
C PRO A 68 -7.66 7.76 -12.09
N GLU A 69 -7.34 9.06 -11.98
CA GLU A 69 -6.68 9.81 -13.06
C GLU A 69 -5.15 9.71 -12.99
N SER A 70 -4.56 9.90 -11.81
CA SER A 70 -3.11 9.79 -11.63
C SER A 70 -2.62 8.37 -11.38
N GLY A 71 -3.52 7.43 -11.06
CA GLY A 71 -3.16 6.07 -10.63
C GLY A 71 -2.47 6.03 -9.26
N PHE A 72 -2.44 7.16 -8.54
CA PHE A 72 -1.99 7.24 -7.16
C PHE A 72 -2.99 6.55 -6.23
N SER A 73 -2.49 5.78 -5.27
CA SER A 73 -3.30 5.43 -4.11
C SER A 73 -2.51 5.49 -2.82
N GLY A 74 -3.17 6.01 -1.80
CA GLY A 74 -2.69 6.03 -0.43
C GLY A 74 -3.65 5.26 0.45
N THR A 75 -3.14 4.33 1.23
CA THR A 75 -3.91 3.59 2.23
C THR A 75 -3.31 3.84 3.60
N VAL A 76 -4.16 4.19 4.56
CA VAL A 76 -3.79 4.29 5.96
C VAL A 76 -4.17 2.99 6.64
N PHE A 77 -3.16 2.32 7.20
CA PHE A 77 -3.30 1.10 7.99
C PHE A 77 -3.08 1.40 9.46
N LYS A 78 -3.68 0.57 10.31
CA LYS A 78 -3.46 0.58 11.75
C LYS A 78 -3.14 -0.84 12.20
N ASP A 79 -2.08 -1.04 12.96
CA ASP A 79 -1.74 -2.36 13.50
C ASP A 79 -2.58 -2.73 14.72
N SER A 80 -2.36 -3.94 15.23
CA SER A 80 -2.98 -4.46 16.45
C SER A 80 -2.61 -3.68 17.72
N PHE A 81 -1.48 -2.95 17.71
CA PHE A 81 -1.00 -2.11 18.81
C PHE A 81 -1.50 -0.65 18.73
N GLY A 82 -2.22 -0.28 17.67
CA GLY A 82 -2.74 1.06 17.44
C GLY A 82 -1.78 2.03 16.74
N GLN A 83 -0.62 1.56 16.25
CA GLN A 83 0.29 2.35 15.41
C GLN A 83 -0.32 2.56 14.02
N ILE A 84 -0.11 3.75 13.47
CA ILE A 84 -0.71 4.17 12.20
C ILE A 84 0.39 4.24 11.15
N PHE A 85 0.14 3.59 10.02
CA PHE A 85 1.04 3.53 8.88
C PHE A 85 0.35 4.11 7.65
N MET A 86 1.04 4.99 6.93
CA MET A 86 0.57 5.49 5.64
C MET A 86 1.39 4.85 4.54
N ALA A 87 0.75 4.00 3.75
CA ALA A 87 1.37 3.38 2.58
C ALA A 87 0.88 4.09 1.32
N MET A 88 1.81 4.53 0.48
CA MET A 88 1.50 5.20 -0.78
C MET A 88 2.09 4.40 -1.93
N ARG A 89 1.38 4.37 -3.05
CA ARG A 89 1.93 3.94 -4.34
C ARG A 89 1.73 5.01 -5.41
N GLY A 90 2.68 5.05 -6.33
CA GLY A 90 2.60 5.84 -7.55
C GLY A 90 2.02 5.06 -8.72
N THR A 91 1.94 5.74 -9.87
CA THR A 91 1.44 5.20 -11.13
C THR A 91 2.34 4.08 -11.64
N GLU A 92 1.75 2.95 -12.04
CA GLU A 92 2.45 1.92 -12.81
C GLU A 92 2.03 1.94 -14.28
N PRO A 93 2.78 2.64 -15.14
CA PRO A 93 2.87 2.21 -16.52
C PRO A 93 4.21 1.47 -16.69
N LEU A 94 4.15 0.19 -17.04
CA LEU A 94 5.33 -0.56 -17.53
C LEU A 94 5.93 0.08 -18.80
N SER A 95 5.20 0.95 -19.49
CA SER A 95 5.70 1.83 -20.56
C SER A 95 6.49 3.04 -20.04
N VAL A 96 6.32 3.41 -18.77
CA VAL A 96 6.99 4.55 -18.12
C VAL A 96 8.23 4.12 -17.34
N PHE A 97 8.50 2.84 -17.09
CA PHE A 97 9.84 2.46 -16.59
C PHE A 97 10.97 2.79 -17.58
N ASN A 98 10.66 2.88 -18.88
CA ASN A 98 11.57 3.40 -19.90
C ASN A 98 11.46 4.92 -20.11
N ASP A 99 10.41 5.59 -19.61
CA ASP A 99 10.14 7.03 -19.86
C ASP A 99 10.14 7.92 -18.60
N TRP A 100 10.19 7.32 -17.41
CA TRP A 100 10.31 7.98 -16.10
C TRP A 100 11.67 8.68 -15.95
N PRO A 101 12.81 8.01 -16.22
CA PRO A 101 14.09 8.71 -16.14
C PRO A 101 14.25 9.80 -17.21
N THR A 102 13.55 9.72 -18.35
CA THR A 102 13.65 10.71 -19.44
C THR A 102 12.78 11.94 -19.22
N ASN A 103 11.61 11.82 -18.57
CA ASN A 103 10.75 12.97 -18.26
C ASN A 103 11.23 13.81 -17.07
N ILE A 104 12.06 13.27 -16.17
CA ILE A 104 12.74 14.06 -15.11
C ILE A 104 13.71 15.09 -15.72
N THR A 105 14.21 14.85 -16.94
CA THR A 105 15.19 15.73 -17.59
C THR A 105 14.52 16.86 -18.39
N LYS A 106 13.22 16.77 -18.67
CA LYS A 106 12.43 17.81 -19.36
C LYS A 106 11.62 18.58 -18.33
N GLY A 107 12.33 19.40 -17.55
CA GLY A 107 11.73 20.22 -16.51
C GLY A 107 10.53 21.02 -17.01
N THR A 108 9.36 20.66 -16.49
CA THR A 108 8.25 21.50 -15.99
C THR A 108 7.14 20.53 -15.56
N ASP A 109 6.77 20.60 -14.28
CA ASP A 109 5.48 20.14 -13.74
C ASP A 109 5.30 18.69 -13.25
N LEU A 110 6.21 18.16 -12.42
CA LEU A 110 5.82 17.17 -11.40
C LEU A 110 6.80 17.23 -10.23
N PHE A 111 6.49 18.10 -9.26
CA PHE A 111 7.08 18.04 -7.93
C PHE A 111 6.61 16.75 -7.25
N ILE A 112 7.34 15.65 -7.48
CA ILE A 112 7.32 14.51 -6.56
C ILE A 112 8.34 14.86 -5.49
N ASP A 113 7.92 15.72 -4.55
CA ASP A 113 8.64 15.92 -3.31
C ASP A 113 8.59 14.61 -2.53
N PHE A 114 9.67 13.84 -2.68
CA PHE A 114 9.99 12.68 -1.87
C PHE A 114 10.22 13.13 -0.43
N ALA A 115 9.16 13.26 0.35
CA ALA A 115 9.24 13.46 1.80
C ALA A 115 9.07 12.10 2.49
N ILE A 116 10.18 11.35 2.60
CA ILE A 116 10.35 10.43 3.73
C ILE A 116 10.57 11.33 4.95
N ALA A 117 9.47 11.72 5.60
CA ALA A 117 9.52 12.42 6.87
C ALA A 117 9.64 11.37 7.99
N LEU A 118 10.90 11.02 8.31
CA LEU A 118 11.27 10.51 9.63
C LEU A 118 11.02 11.62 10.66
N PHE A 119 10.03 11.44 11.53
CA PHE A 119 9.99 12.03 12.87
C PHE A 119 9.39 11.03 13.86
#